data_AF-A0A4Q3CP39-F1
#
_entry.id   AF-A0A4Q3CP39-F1
#
_cell.length_a   1.000
_cell.length_b   1.000
_cell.length_c   1.000
_cell.angle_alpha   90.00
_cell.angle_beta   90.00
_cell.angle_gamma   90.00
#
_symmetry.space_group_name_H-M   'P 1'
#
loop_
_entity.id
_entity.type
_entity.pdbx_description
1 polymer ?
#
loop_
_entity_poly.entity_id
_entity_poly.type
_entity_poly.pdbx_seq_one_letter_code
_entity_poly.pdbx_strand_id
1 'polypeptide(L)'
;MKHLVYILLLISSICLGQDKTITGNVTSEDGLPLPGATVMVAGKPSTAMVTDMHGNYSIKAQAGQQLEFNYVEATKELVIVEEGNVINIELKAEGEEVILESYKQFPKPRYYPST
;
A
#
# COMPACT_ATOMS: atom_id res chain seq x y z
N MET A 1 15.72 42.98 -6.58
CA MET A 1 16.40 42.18 -5.54
C MET A 1 15.41 41.48 -4.61
N LYS A 2 14.67 42.19 -3.74
CA LYS A 2 13.66 41.61 -2.82
C LYS A 2 12.54 40.80 -3.50
N HIS A 3 12.01 41.30 -4.63
CA HIS A 3 10.94 40.63 -5.38
C HIS A 3 11.36 39.28 -5.99
N LEU A 4 12.65 39.09 -6.27
CA LEU A 4 13.18 37.85 -6.86
C LEU A 4 13.28 36.72 -5.82
N VAL A 5 13.55 37.09 -4.56
CA VAL A 5 13.58 36.15 -3.42
C VAL A 5 12.17 35.62 -3.10
N TYR A 6 11.15 36.48 -3.17
CA TYR A 6 9.75 36.04 -2.96
C TYR A 6 9.27 35.08 -4.05
N ILE A 7 9.66 35.28 -5.30
CA ILE A 7 9.31 34.40 -6.42
C ILE A 7 10.01 33.04 -6.26
N LEU A 8 11.27 33.01 -5.84
CA LEU A 8 12.01 31.78 -5.58
C LEU A 8 11.41 30.94 -4.43
N LEU A 9 10.91 31.60 -3.38
CA LEU A 9 10.32 30.96 -2.19
C LEU A 9 8.90 30.40 -2.45
N LEU A 10 8.22 30.91 -3.48
CA LEU A 10 6.92 30.40 -3.95
C LEU A 10 7.04 29.12 -4.77
N ILE A 11 8.17 28.89 -5.44
CA ILE A 11 8.38 27.73 -6.33
C ILE A 11 8.69 26.46 -5.52
N SER A 12 9.35 26.57 -4.36
CA SER A 12 9.68 25.41 -3.50
C SER A 12 8.45 24.75 -2.85
N SER A 13 7.37 25.52 -2.63
CA SER A 13 6.14 25.01 -2.02
C SER A 13 5.30 24.12 -2.95
N ILE A 14 5.62 24.10 -4.25
CA ILE A 14 4.93 23.28 -5.26
C ILE A 14 5.50 21.85 -5.31
N CYS A 15 6.59 21.57 -4.59
CA CYS A 15 7.20 20.24 -4.52
C CYS A 15 6.53 19.32 -3.47
N LEU A 16 5.23 19.48 -3.23
CA LEU A 16 4.46 18.58 -2.36
C LEU A 16 3.87 17.46 -3.23
N GLY A 17 4.53 16.31 -3.24
CA GLY A 17 4.05 15.04 -3.80
C GLY A 17 3.84 15.05 -5.32
N GLN A 18 4.85 14.62 -6.08
CA GLN A 18 4.65 14.33 -7.50
C GLN A 18 3.97 12.97 -7.65
N ASP A 19 2.84 12.94 -8.36
CA ASP A 19 2.20 11.70 -8.76
C ASP A 19 3.14 10.95 -9.71
N LYS A 20 3.51 9.74 -9.33
CA LYS A 20 4.23 8.79 -10.17
C LYS A 20 3.30 7.66 -10.58
N THR A 21 3.63 7.03 -11.70
CA THR A 21 2.89 5.87 -12.17
C THR A 21 3.46 4.63 -11.49
N ILE A 22 2.62 3.96 -10.70
CA ILE A 22 2.86 2.67 -10.10
C ILE A 22 2.24 1.62 -10.99
N THR A 23 3.02 0.64 -11.39
CA THR A 23 2.53 -0.54 -12.09
C THR A 23 2.72 -1.76 -11.24
N GLY A 24 2.08 -2.85 -11.63
CA GLY A 24 2.32 -4.13 -10.99
C GLY A 24 1.30 -5.16 -11.37
N ASN A 25 1.37 -6.28 -10.68
CA ASN A 25 0.51 -7.43 -10.87
C ASN A 25 -0.12 -7.83 -9.53
N VAL A 26 -1.40 -8.18 -9.57
CA VAL A 26 -2.16 -8.69 -8.42
C VAL A 26 -2.42 -10.18 -8.66
N THR A 27 -2.00 -11.01 -7.71
CA THR A 27 -2.15 -12.47 -7.74
C THR A 27 -2.88 -12.99 -6.51
N SER A 28 -3.43 -14.20 -6.62
CA SER A 28 -3.88 -15.02 -5.49
C SER A 28 -2.69 -15.72 -4.82
N GLU A 29 -2.89 -16.27 -3.64
CA GLU A 29 -1.96 -17.16 -2.91
C GLU A 29 -1.43 -18.35 -3.75
N ASP A 30 -2.22 -18.82 -4.72
CA ASP A 30 -1.81 -19.87 -5.66
C ASP A 30 -0.89 -19.36 -6.80
N GLY A 31 -0.53 -18.07 -6.79
CA GLY A 31 0.23 -17.41 -7.85
C GLY A 31 -0.57 -17.15 -9.13
N LEU A 32 -1.90 -17.31 -9.09
CA LEU A 32 -2.79 -17.06 -10.22
C LEU A 32 -3.11 -15.56 -10.32
N PRO A 33 -3.10 -14.96 -11.54
CA PRO A 33 -3.45 -13.55 -11.71
C PRO A 33 -4.92 -13.31 -11.35
N LEU A 34 -5.19 -12.15 -10.72
CA LEU A 34 -6.53 -11.76 -10.29
C LEU A 34 -7.09 -10.65 -11.20
N PRO A 35 -7.83 -11.01 -12.27
CA PRO A 35 -8.58 -10.05 -13.06
C PRO A 35 -9.79 -9.51 -12.30
N GLY A 36 -10.05 -8.21 -12.38
CA GLY A 36 -11.17 -7.59 -11.67
C GLY A 36 -10.86 -7.11 -10.26
N ALA A 37 -9.63 -7.25 -9.77
CA ALA A 37 -9.19 -6.68 -8.50
C ALA A 37 -9.18 -5.16 -8.56
N THR A 38 -9.66 -4.55 -7.48
CA THR A 38 -9.71 -3.10 -7.32
C THR A 38 -8.43 -2.62 -6.65
N VAL A 39 -7.78 -1.62 -7.26
CA VAL A 39 -6.61 -0.94 -6.71
C VAL A 39 -6.93 0.54 -6.59
N MET A 40 -6.74 1.14 -5.42
CA MET A 40 -6.97 2.57 -5.21
C MET A 40 -5.99 3.18 -4.22
N VAL A 41 -5.82 4.49 -4.22
CA VAL A 41 -5.16 5.18 -3.10
C VAL A 41 -6.12 5.18 -1.91
N ALA A 42 -5.65 4.73 -0.75
CA ALA A 42 -6.43 4.61 0.47
C ALA A 42 -7.14 5.94 0.81
N GLY A 43 -8.45 5.87 1.06
CA GLY A 43 -9.29 7.04 1.33
C GLY A 43 -9.60 7.94 0.13
N LYS A 44 -9.16 7.59 -1.09
CA LYS A 44 -9.43 8.33 -2.34
C LYS A 44 -10.12 7.42 -3.38
N PRO A 45 -11.41 7.11 -3.22
CA PRO A 45 -12.13 6.20 -4.11
C PRO A 45 -12.18 6.65 -5.57
N SER A 46 -12.01 7.95 -5.85
CA SER A 46 -11.90 8.48 -7.22
C SER A 46 -10.64 8.03 -7.97
N THR A 47 -9.66 7.46 -7.28
CA THR A 47 -8.43 6.92 -7.87
C THR A 47 -8.52 5.43 -8.19
N ALA A 48 -9.67 4.80 -7.91
CA ALA A 48 -9.86 3.37 -8.07
C ALA A 48 -9.72 2.95 -9.54
N MET A 49 -9.06 1.80 -9.72
CA MET A 49 -8.97 1.11 -10.99
C MET A 49 -9.13 -0.39 -10.81
N VAL A 50 -9.34 -1.06 -11.93
CA VAL A 50 -9.57 -2.50 -11.99
C VAL A 50 -8.43 -3.15 -12.76
N THR A 51 -7.92 -4.27 -12.27
CA THR A 51 -6.89 -5.06 -12.96
C THR A 51 -7.40 -5.67 -14.26
N ASP A 52 -6.50 -5.86 -15.22
CA ASP A 52 -6.79 -6.50 -16.50
C ASP A 52 -6.86 -8.03 -16.42
N MET A 53 -7.05 -8.72 -17.57
CA MET A 53 -7.14 -10.19 -17.67
C MET A 53 -5.90 -10.94 -17.19
N HIS A 54 -4.77 -10.25 -17.07
CA HIS A 54 -3.51 -10.80 -16.57
C HIS A 54 -3.20 -10.34 -15.15
N GLY A 55 -4.12 -9.64 -14.48
CA GLY A 55 -3.94 -9.12 -13.12
C GLY A 55 -3.11 -7.83 -13.05
N ASN A 56 -2.77 -7.21 -14.19
CA ASN A 56 -1.95 -6.00 -14.19
C ASN A 56 -2.77 -4.74 -13.89
N TYR A 57 -2.10 -3.76 -13.28
CA TYR A 57 -2.65 -2.43 -13.04
C TYR A 57 -1.61 -1.33 -13.26
N SER A 58 -2.08 -0.08 -13.36
CA SER A 58 -1.23 1.10 -13.56
C SER A 58 -1.85 2.37 -12.95
N ILE A 59 -1.55 2.67 -11.68
CA ILE A 59 -2.14 3.77 -10.88
C ILE A 59 -1.20 4.95 -10.65
N LYS A 60 -1.76 6.15 -10.58
CA LYS A 60 -1.02 7.35 -10.17
C LYS A 60 -1.09 7.50 -8.66
N ALA A 61 0.07 7.49 -8.00
CA ALA A 61 0.18 7.67 -6.56
C ALA A 61 1.51 8.36 -6.20
N GLN A 62 1.61 8.85 -4.97
CA GLN A 62 2.81 9.53 -4.46
C GLN A 62 3.53 8.62 -3.46
N ALA A 63 4.85 8.75 -3.36
CA ALA A 63 5.60 8.07 -2.31
C ALA A 63 5.06 8.45 -0.92
N GLY A 64 4.92 7.45 -0.04
CA GLY A 64 4.32 7.59 1.29
C GLY A 64 2.80 7.50 1.32
N GLN A 65 2.10 7.47 0.18
CA GLN A 65 0.67 7.11 0.15
C GLN A 65 0.50 5.60 0.28
N GLN A 66 -0.68 5.16 0.71
CA GLN A 66 -1.04 3.74 0.76
C GLN A 66 -1.95 3.38 -0.42
N LEU A 67 -1.67 2.26 -1.06
CA LEU A 67 -2.56 1.62 -2.02
C LEU A 67 -3.39 0.56 -1.29
N GLU A 68 -4.70 0.61 -1.45
CA GLU A 68 -5.65 -0.41 -1.03
C GLU A 68 -5.91 -1.34 -2.20
N PHE A 69 -5.67 -2.64 -1.98
CA PHE A 69 -5.97 -3.71 -2.89
C PHE A 69 -7.15 -4.50 -2.34
N ASN A 70 -8.17 -4.70 -3.18
CA ASN A 70 -9.38 -5.40 -2.80
C ASN A 70 -9.84 -6.33 -3.91
N TYR A 71 -10.21 -7.55 -3.55
CA TYR A 71 -10.81 -8.52 -4.45
C TYR A 71 -11.97 -9.21 -3.75
N VAL A 72 -12.89 -9.77 -4.52
CA VAL A 72 -14.04 -10.49 -3.96
C VAL A 72 -13.53 -11.69 -3.17
N GLU A 73 -14.02 -11.88 -1.94
CA GLU A 73 -13.62 -12.99 -1.05
C GLU A 73 -12.12 -12.99 -0.68
N ALA A 74 -11.43 -11.85 -0.77
CA ALA A 74 -10.05 -11.69 -0.36
C ALA A 74 -9.91 -10.67 0.78
N THR A 75 -8.90 -10.88 1.63
CA THR A 75 -8.53 -9.92 2.66
C THR A 75 -7.96 -8.66 1.99
N LYS A 76 -8.47 -7.49 2.40
CA LYS A 76 -7.95 -6.20 1.93
C LYS A 76 -6.53 -5.98 2.41
N GLU A 77 -5.67 -5.56 1.50
CA GLU A 77 -4.27 -5.27 1.79
C GLU A 77 -3.95 -3.79 1.55
N LEU A 78 -3.16 -3.22 2.46
CA LEU A 78 -2.69 -1.84 2.40
C LEU A 78 -1.17 -1.82 2.24
N VAL A 79 -0.67 -1.29 1.12
CA VAL A 79 0.76 -1.23 0.84
C VAL A 79 1.22 0.21 0.67
N ILE A 80 2.29 0.58 1.36
CA ILE A 80 2.91 1.91 1.24
C ILE A 80 3.66 1.99 -0.10
N VAL A 81 3.44 3.09 -0.81
CA VAL A 81 4.19 3.40 -2.03
C VAL A 81 5.58 3.88 -1.64
N GLU A 82 6.58 3.06 -1.92
CA GLU A 82 7.99 3.39 -1.72
C GLU A 82 8.58 4.17 -2.92
N GLU A 83 9.90 4.31 -2.97
CA GLU A 83 10.60 4.97 -4.09
C GLU A 83 10.47 4.22 -5.43
N GLY A 84 10.21 2.91 -5.40
CA GLY A 84 10.04 2.07 -6.59
C GLY A 84 8.70 2.28 -7.31
N ASN A 85 8.68 2.07 -8.62
CA ASN A 85 7.48 2.25 -9.45
C ASN A 85 6.69 0.95 -9.69
N VAL A 86 7.13 -0.16 -9.11
CA VAL A 86 6.52 -1.48 -9.31
C VAL A 86 6.14 -2.06 -7.95
N ILE A 87 4.87 -2.42 -7.79
CA ILE A 87 4.34 -3.08 -6.59
C ILE A 87 3.52 -4.29 -7.05
N ASN A 88 4.08 -5.47 -6.89
CA ASN A 88 3.34 -6.73 -7.07
C ASN A 88 2.81 -7.17 -5.71
N ILE A 89 1.60 -7.72 -5.69
CA ILE A 89 0.97 -8.15 -4.44
C ILE A 89 0.25 -9.47 -4.63
N GLU A 90 0.36 -10.31 -3.61
CA GLU A 90 -0.40 -11.53 -3.45
C GLU A 90 -1.52 -11.26 -2.43
N LEU A 91 -2.77 -11.41 -2.85
CA LEU A 91 -3.93 -11.31 -1.97
C LEU A 91 -4.28 -12.67 -1.40
N LYS A 92 -4.56 -12.69 -0.10
CA LYS A 92 -4.99 -13.89 0.62
C LYS A 92 -6.50 -13.97 0.68
N ALA A 93 -7.05 -15.18 0.60
CA ALA A 93 -8.48 -15.38 0.73
C ALA A 93 -9.00 -14.91 2.11
N GLU A 94 -10.21 -14.36 2.14
CA GLU A 94 -10.90 -13.97 3.38
C GLU A 94 -11.34 -15.25 4.12
N GLY A 95 -10.55 -15.68 5.11
CA GLY A 95 -10.75 -16.94 5.83
C GLY A 95 -9.46 -17.61 6.32
N GLU A 96 -8.30 -17.23 5.77
CA GLU A 96 -7.01 -17.49 6.42
C GLU A 96 -6.71 -16.41 7.45
N GLU A 97 -7.22 -16.60 8.67
CA GLU A 97 -6.72 -15.86 9.82
C GLU A 97 -5.24 -16.21 10.01
N VAL A 98 -4.32 -15.33 9.63
CA VAL A 98 -2.88 -15.49 9.93
C VAL A 98 -2.67 -15.21 11.41
N ILE A 99 -3.00 -16.18 12.27
CA ILE A 99 -2.83 -16.13 13.72
C ILE A 99 -1.36 -16.39 14.12
N LEU A 100 -0.34 -15.79 13.49
CA LEU A 100 1.05 -16.22 13.75
C LEU A 100 2.12 -15.16 14.01
N GLU A 101 1.86 -13.85 13.92
CA GLU A 101 2.91 -12.86 14.21
C GLU A 101 2.77 -12.11 15.55
N SER A 102 1.65 -12.24 16.27
CA SER A 102 1.45 -11.55 17.57
C SER A 102 1.94 -12.32 18.81
N TYR A 103 2.35 -13.59 18.70
CA TYR A 103 2.73 -14.43 19.86
C TYR A 103 4.22 -14.44 20.24
N LYS A 104 5.09 -13.66 19.59
CA LYS A 104 6.55 -13.75 19.85
C LYS A 104 7.12 -12.87 20.97
N GLN A 105 6.34 -12.04 21.67
CA GLN A 105 6.95 -11.12 22.64
C GLN A 105 6.15 -10.91 23.94
N PHE A 106 5.92 -11.96 24.72
CA PHE A 106 5.72 -11.80 26.17
C PHE A 106 6.81 -12.58 26.92
N PRO A 107 7.84 -11.91 27.46
CA PRO A 107 8.80 -12.58 28.33
C PRO A 107 8.07 -13.08 29.60
N LYS A 108 8.31 -14.35 29.96
CA LYS A 108 7.71 -14.99 31.14
C LYS A 108 7.92 -14.14 32.39
N PRO A 109 6.90 -13.90 33.24
CA PRO A 109 7.09 -13.17 34.48
C PRO A 109 8.08 -13.92 35.39
N ARG A 110 9.10 -13.22 35.88
CA ARG A 110 10.02 -13.75 36.91
C ARG A 110 9.24 -13.93 38.21
N TYR A 111 9.24 -15.15 38.72
CA TYR A 111 8.68 -15.48 40.02
C TYR A 111 9.50 -14.81 41.14
N TYR A 112 8.87 -13.95 41.94
CA TYR A 112 9.45 -13.48 43.21
C TYR A 112 8.80 -14.29 44.35
N PRO A 113 9.56 -15.12 45.09
CA PRO A 113 9.02 -15.76 46.29
C PRO A 113 8.82 -14.71 47.38
N SER A 114 7.61 -14.65 47.95
CA SER A 114 7.33 -13.85 49.15
C SER A 114 8.01 -14.48 50.35
N THR A 115 8.84 -13.71 51.07
CA THR A 115 9.30 -14.08 52.42
C THR A 115 8.31 -13.57 53.46
#